data_AF-A0A662YH35-F1
#
_entry.id   AF-A0A662YH35-F1
#
_cell.length_a   1.000
_cell.length_b   1.000
_cell.length_c   1.000
_cell.angle_alpha   90.00
_cell.angle_beta   90.00
_cell.angle_gamma   90.00
#
_symmetry.space_group_name_H-M   'P 1'
#
loop_
_entity.id
_entity.type
_entity.pdbx_description
1 polymer ?
#
loop_
_entity_poly.entity_id
_entity_poly.type
_entity_poly.pdbx_seq_one_letter_code
_entity_poly.pdbx_strand_id
1 'polypeptide(L)'
;RFRREFSYGDKETFWIAYALAKQDYFFSPWGVGDISSSTNEDLTKHDDTLCGSIVQYLPVENEPAEFLYVNGKALLNPFPVAMEKLGTASHNVLFNTNPTHLTPRQRRKPNGRTRSGWKGGYAMECLVGFGAEPLPEKFAAQLLRRRMFYFGIRMGVISALDQCFPFEGMV
;
A
#
# COMPACT_ATOMS: atom_id res chain seq x y z
N ARG A 1 0.54 -22.43 -35.25
CA ARG A 1 1.53 -21.84 -34.32
C ARG A 1 0.80 -20.78 -33.50
N PHE A 2 0.59 -20.99 -32.20
CA PHE A 2 -0.13 -20.00 -31.36
C PHE A 2 0.70 -18.72 -31.26
N ARG A 3 0.16 -17.60 -31.75
CA ARG A 3 0.66 -16.25 -31.40
C ARG A 3 0.19 -16.00 -29.96
N ARG A 4 1.13 -15.98 -29.02
CA ARG A 4 0.85 -15.56 -27.64
C ARG A 4 1.16 -14.09 -27.56
N GLU A 5 0.12 -13.27 -27.45
CA GLU A 5 0.29 -11.89 -27.01
C GLU A 5 0.46 -11.92 -25.49
N PHE A 6 1.47 -11.23 -24.98
CA PHE A 6 1.64 -11.05 -23.54
C PHE A 6 0.51 -10.15 -23.05
N SER A 7 -0.15 -10.52 -21.94
CA SER A 7 -1.09 -9.60 -21.33
C SER A 7 -0.33 -8.39 -20.78
N TYR A 8 -0.99 -7.23 -20.79
CA TYR A 8 -0.39 -5.95 -20.41
C TYR A 8 -0.14 -5.79 -18.89
N GLY A 9 -0.35 -6.85 -18.09
CA GLY A 9 -0.20 -6.82 -16.64
C GLY A 9 1.13 -7.38 -16.18
N ASP A 10 1.93 -6.56 -15.50
CA ASP A 10 3.11 -6.97 -14.73
C ASP A 10 2.80 -8.14 -13.77
N LYS A 11 1.56 -8.22 -13.27
CA LYS A 11 1.09 -9.27 -12.36
C LYS A 11 0.94 -10.66 -13.00
N GLU A 12 0.60 -10.77 -14.28
CA GLU A 12 0.43 -12.09 -14.93
C GLU A 12 1.78 -12.75 -15.24
N THR A 13 2.78 -11.94 -15.59
CA THR A 13 4.14 -12.42 -15.88
C THR A 13 4.76 -13.12 -14.67
N PHE A 14 4.46 -12.65 -13.46
CA PHE A 14 4.91 -13.26 -12.21
C PHE A 14 4.40 -14.71 -12.08
N TRP A 15 3.11 -14.96 -12.32
CA TRP A 15 2.53 -16.30 -12.20
C TRP A 15 3.01 -17.24 -13.31
N ILE A 16 3.19 -16.72 -14.52
CA ILE A 16 3.78 -17.48 -15.63
C ILE A 16 5.21 -17.91 -15.27
N ALA A 17 6.01 -17.04 -14.65
CA ALA A 17 7.37 -17.37 -14.23
C ALA A 17 7.39 -18.52 -13.21
N TYR A 18 6.53 -18.49 -12.19
CA TYR A 18 6.39 -19.60 -11.22
C TYR A 18 6.01 -20.91 -11.90
N ALA A 19 5.02 -20.88 -12.81
CA ALA A 19 4.58 -22.05 -13.55
C ALA A 19 5.69 -22.64 -14.44
N LEU A 20 6.47 -21.79 -15.13
CA LEU A 20 7.59 -22.21 -15.98
C LEU A 20 8.76 -22.76 -15.15
N ALA A 21 9.03 -22.15 -14.00
CA ALA A 21 10.08 -22.58 -13.07
C ALA A 21 9.68 -23.84 -12.27
N LYS A 22 8.44 -24.32 -12.43
CA LYS A 22 7.87 -25.46 -11.70
C LYS A 22 8.06 -25.33 -10.18
N GLN A 23 7.93 -24.10 -9.67
CA GLN A 23 8.03 -23.84 -8.25
C GLN A 23 6.66 -23.95 -7.61
N ASP A 24 6.61 -24.60 -6.46
CA ASP A 24 5.40 -24.62 -5.64
C ASP A 24 5.10 -23.19 -5.16
N TYR A 25 3.81 -22.87 -5.14
CA TYR A 25 3.31 -21.61 -4.62
C TYR A 25 2.01 -21.86 -3.86
N PHE A 26 1.73 -21.00 -2.91
CA PHE A 26 0.47 -20.98 -2.20
C PHE A 26 -0.01 -19.55 -2.03
N PHE A 27 -1.32 -19.38 -1.97
CA PHE A 27 -1.90 -18.07 -1.67
C PHE A 27 -1.89 -17.85 -0.16
N SER A 28 -1.58 -16.63 0.26
CA SER A 28 -1.73 -16.23 1.65
C SER A 28 -3.15 -16.54 2.13
N PRO A 29 -3.32 -17.12 3.35
CA PRO A 29 -4.63 -17.31 3.95
C PRO A 29 -5.27 -15.97 4.37
N TRP A 30 -4.49 -14.89 4.36
CA TRP A 30 -4.89 -13.55 4.77
C TRP A 30 -5.47 -12.75 3.61
N GLY A 31 -6.48 -11.95 3.93
CA GLY A 31 -7.02 -10.94 3.04
C GLY A 31 -6.02 -9.82 2.78
N VAL A 32 -6.33 -9.03 1.76
CA VAL A 32 -5.64 -7.77 1.52
C VAL A 32 -5.99 -6.79 2.64
N GLY A 33 -5.01 -6.01 3.09
CA GLY A 33 -5.23 -4.87 3.98
C GLY A 33 -5.07 -3.56 3.24
N ASP A 34 -5.33 -2.46 3.93
CA ASP A 34 -5.10 -1.10 3.44
C ASP A 34 -4.23 -0.32 4.44
N ILE A 35 -3.43 0.61 3.93
CA ILE A 35 -2.73 1.62 4.72
C ILE A 35 -3.39 2.98 4.46
N SER A 36 -3.43 3.83 5.48
CA SER A 36 -3.97 5.19 5.43
C SER A 36 -3.10 6.11 4.55
N SER A 37 -2.97 5.81 3.25
CA SER A 37 -2.06 6.49 2.32
C SER A 37 -2.69 7.67 1.60
N SER A 38 -3.98 7.94 1.83
CA SER A 38 -4.71 9.04 1.24
C SER A 38 -4.90 10.20 2.23
N THR A 39 -5.27 11.38 1.73
CA THR A 39 -5.45 12.61 2.54
C THR A 39 -6.92 12.85 2.92
N ASN A 40 -7.71 11.78 2.99
CA ASN A 40 -9.15 11.85 3.14
C ASN A 40 -9.63 11.91 4.61
N GLU A 41 -8.71 11.93 5.57
CA GLU A 41 -8.98 11.99 7.02
C GLU A 41 -9.76 10.78 7.54
N ASP A 42 -9.43 9.58 7.03
CA ASP A 42 -10.04 8.30 7.43
C ASP A 42 -10.31 8.23 8.94
N LEU A 43 -9.29 8.39 9.77
CA LEU A 43 -9.39 8.20 11.21
C LEU A 43 -10.31 9.21 11.92
N THR A 44 -10.52 10.38 11.33
CA THR A 44 -11.42 11.41 11.87
C THR A 44 -12.87 11.15 11.48
N LYS A 45 -13.10 10.64 10.26
CA LYS A 45 -14.44 10.43 9.69
C LYS A 45 -14.99 9.03 9.98
N HIS A 46 -14.11 8.04 9.97
CA HIS A 46 -14.39 6.63 10.13
C HIS A 46 -13.15 5.87 10.61
N ASP A 47 -13.02 5.77 11.94
CA ASP A 47 -11.90 5.16 12.66
C ASP A 47 -11.70 3.65 12.41
N ASP A 48 -12.64 2.99 11.74
CA ASP A 48 -12.60 1.56 11.44
C ASP A 48 -12.60 1.22 9.94
N THR A 49 -12.41 2.23 9.10
CA THR A 49 -12.36 2.10 7.65
C THR A 49 -11.16 2.87 7.14
N LEU A 50 -10.29 2.21 6.39
CA LEU A 50 -9.14 2.88 5.76
C LEU A 50 -9.30 2.83 4.24
N CYS A 51 -8.85 3.90 3.61
CA CYS A 51 -8.80 4.05 2.16
C CYS A 51 -7.37 4.36 1.73
N GLY A 52 -6.81 3.52 0.88
CA GLY A 52 -5.55 3.87 0.25
C GLY A 52 -4.90 2.75 -0.51
N SER A 53 -3.66 2.47 -0.10
CA SER A 53 -2.78 1.54 -0.79
C SER A 53 -2.87 0.16 -0.17
N ILE A 54 -2.75 -0.85 -1.01
CA ILE A 54 -2.85 -2.25 -0.60
C ILE A 54 -1.67 -2.64 0.29
N VAL A 55 -1.99 -3.31 1.40
CA VAL A 55 -1.07 -3.94 2.34
C VAL A 55 -1.19 -5.47 2.25
N GLN A 56 -0.06 -6.15 2.45
CA GLN A 56 0.02 -7.59 2.61
C GLN A 56 0.79 -7.95 3.89
N TYR A 57 0.43 -9.09 4.48
CA TYR A 57 1.04 -9.65 5.68
C TYR A 57 1.81 -10.92 5.35
N LEU A 58 2.75 -11.29 6.22
CA LEU A 58 3.39 -12.60 6.13
C LEU A 58 2.33 -13.72 6.18
N PRO A 59 2.42 -14.72 5.28
CA PRO A 59 1.42 -15.77 5.14
C PRO A 59 1.63 -16.90 6.15
N VAL A 60 1.92 -16.54 7.42
CA VAL A 60 2.17 -17.49 8.51
C VAL A 60 0.95 -17.52 9.44
N GLU A 61 0.38 -18.70 9.62
CA GLU A 61 -0.69 -18.94 10.60
C GLU A 61 -0.11 -19.15 12.00
N ASN A 62 -0.88 -18.77 13.04
CA ASN A 62 -0.53 -18.93 14.46
C ASN A 62 0.63 -18.07 15.00
N GLU A 63 1.17 -17.15 14.19
CA GLU A 63 2.11 -16.11 14.66
C GLU A 63 1.43 -14.73 14.71
N PRO A 64 1.96 -13.75 15.47
CA PRO A 64 1.50 -12.37 15.42
C PRO A 64 1.45 -11.81 13.99
N ALA A 65 0.60 -10.82 13.77
CA ALA A 65 0.51 -10.17 12.46
C ALA A 65 1.80 -9.43 12.14
N GLU A 66 2.52 -9.88 11.12
CA GLU A 66 3.67 -9.15 10.58
C GLU A 66 3.34 -8.52 9.23
N PHE A 67 3.52 -7.21 9.18
CA PHE A 67 3.45 -6.40 7.99
C PHE A 67 4.58 -6.76 7.00
N LEU A 68 4.24 -7.21 5.80
CA LEU A 68 5.20 -7.68 4.78
C LEU A 68 5.48 -6.61 3.72
N TYR A 69 4.43 -6.04 3.13
CA TYR A 69 4.57 -5.23 1.91
C TYR A 69 3.42 -4.24 1.73
N VAL A 70 3.72 -3.06 1.17
CA VAL A 70 2.73 -2.09 0.66
C VAL A 70 2.90 -1.90 -0.84
N ASN A 71 1.81 -2.06 -1.59
CA ASN A 71 1.71 -1.62 -2.97
C ASN A 71 1.08 -0.22 -3.02
N GLY A 72 1.92 0.81 -2.91
CA GLY A 72 1.44 2.19 -2.81
C GLY A 72 2.34 3.17 -3.53
N LYS A 73 2.13 3.38 -4.83
CA LYS A 73 2.81 4.45 -5.58
C LYS A 73 2.51 5.83 -4.96
N ALA A 74 1.30 6.00 -4.42
CA ALA A 74 0.86 7.19 -3.71
C ALA A 74 1.65 7.46 -2.41
N LEU A 75 2.45 6.52 -1.91
CA LEU A 75 3.36 6.75 -0.79
C LEU A 75 4.74 7.23 -1.23
N LEU A 76 5.09 7.09 -2.50
CA LEU A 76 6.41 7.45 -3.05
C LEU A 76 6.37 8.72 -3.90
N ASN A 77 5.32 8.88 -4.69
CA ASN A 77 5.18 9.98 -5.64
C ASN A 77 4.18 11.02 -5.12
N PRO A 78 4.64 12.21 -4.68
CA PRO A 78 3.74 13.27 -4.22
C PRO A 78 2.87 13.88 -5.31
N PHE A 79 3.22 13.66 -6.58
CA PHE A 79 2.52 14.19 -7.74
C PHE A 79 1.91 13.03 -8.55
N PRO A 80 0.77 12.47 -8.13
CA PRO A 80 0.15 11.33 -8.80
C PRO A 80 -0.36 11.69 -10.21
N VAL A 81 -0.60 12.99 -10.44
CA VAL A 81 -1.05 13.58 -11.69
C VAL A 81 -0.10 14.70 -12.12
N ALA A 82 -0.24 15.17 -13.36
CA ALA A 82 0.46 16.37 -13.83
C ALA A 82 0.15 17.57 -12.92
N MET A 83 1.11 18.48 -12.74
CA MET A 83 1.02 19.58 -11.76
C MET A 83 -0.22 20.45 -11.97
N GLU A 84 -0.62 20.65 -13.22
CA GLU A 84 -1.78 21.46 -13.61
C GLU A 84 -3.11 20.85 -13.16
N LYS A 85 -3.13 19.54 -12.88
CA LYS A 85 -4.32 18.77 -12.46
C LYS A 85 -4.33 18.46 -10.98
N LEU A 86 -3.34 18.90 -10.21
CA LEU A 86 -3.22 18.53 -8.80
C LEU A 86 -4.43 19.00 -7.98
N GLY A 87 -4.94 20.20 -8.26
CA GLY A 87 -6.11 20.78 -7.56
C GLY A 87 -7.46 20.11 -7.89
N THR A 88 -7.52 19.24 -8.90
CA THR A 88 -8.73 18.50 -9.28
C THR A 88 -8.64 17.01 -8.99
N ALA A 89 -7.49 16.54 -8.50
CA ALA A 89 -7.31 15.17 -8.09
C ALA A 89 -8.11 14.90 -6.81
N SER A 90 -8.83 13.78 -6.79
CA SER A 90 -9.59 13.37 -5.61
C SER A 90 -8.66 13.01 -4.45
N HIS A 91 -9.05 13.33 -3.21
CA HIS A 91 -8.22 13.16 -2.01
C HIS A 91 -7.73 11.72 -1.79
N ASN A 92 -8.49 10.75 -2.28
CA ASN A 92 -8.18 9.33 -2.18
C ASN A 92 -6.96 8.91 -3.01
N VAL A 93 -6.60 9.68 -4.04
CA VAL A 93 -5.38 9.46 -4.86
C VAL A 93 -4.23 10.39 -4.49
N LEU A 94 -4.45 11.35 -3.59
CA LEU A 94 -3.42 12.29 -3.15
C LEU A 94 -2.45 11.63 -2.15
N PHE A 95 -1.21 12.10 -2.19
CA PHE A 95 -0.10 11.62 -1.39
C PHE A 95 -0.28 11.96 0.09
N ASN A 96 -0.43 10.94 0.94
CA ASN A 96 -0.23 11.12 2.38
C ASN A 96 1.26 11.10 2.72
N THR A 97 1.76 12.23 3.21
CA THR A 97 3.15 12.40 3.65
C THR A 97 3.48 11.55 4.88
N ASN A 98 2.51 11.22 5.73
CA ASN A 98 2.74 10.49 6.97
C ASN A 98 1.59 9.51 7.28
N PRO A 99 1.55 8.33 6.63
CA PRO A 99 0.58 7.32 7.00
C PRO A 99 0.84 6.85 8.43
N THR A 100 -0.23 6.65 9.20
CA THR A 100 -0.13 6.31 10.63
C THR A 100 -0.76 4.96 10.97
N HIS A 101 -1.71 4.49 10.16
CA HIS A 101 -2.48 3.29 10.45
C HIS A 101 -2.58 2.36 9.25
N LEU A 102 -2.82 1.09 9.56
CA LEU A 102 -3.13 0.02 8.61
C LEU A 102 -4.32 -0.79 9.10
N THR A 103 -5.00 -1.51 8.23
CA THR A 103 -6.10 -2.40 8.63
C THR A 103 -5.54 -3.64 9.33
N PRO A 104 -6.10 -4.15 10.44
CA PRO A 104 -5.61 -5.37 11.05
C PRO A 104 -5.58 -6.58 10.10
N ARG A 105 -4.60 -7.47 10.29
CA ARG A 105 -4.52 -8.74 9.55
C ARG A 105 -5.78 -9.57 9.81
N GLN A 106 -6.48 -9.93 8.73
CA GLN A 106 -7.70 -10.73 8.81
C GLN A 106 -7.87 -11.62 7.58
N ARG A 107 -8.73 -12.63 7.67
CA ARG A 107 -9.11 -13.47 6.52
C ARG A 107 -9.89 -12.65 5.49
N ARG A 108 -9.85 -13.08 4.23
CA ARG A 108 -10.60 -12.44 3.14
C ARG A 108 -12.10 -12.41 3.48
N LYS A 109 -12.69 -11.22 3.41
CA LYS A 109 -14.13 -10.98 3.61
C LYS A 109 -14.58 -9.83 2.69
N PRO A 110 -15.87 -9.72 2.35
CA PRO A 110 -16.39 -8.56 1.64
C PRO A 110 -16.40 -7.31 2.53
N ASN A 111 -16.54 -6.13 1.92
CA ASN A 111 -16.74 -4.87 2.64
C ASN A 111 -17.98 -4.94 3.55
N GLY A 112 -17.82 -4.48 4.78
CA GLY A 112 -18.82 -4.53 5.83
C GLY A 112 -19.51 -3.18 6.07
N ARG A 113 -19.98 -2.99 7.30
CA ARG A 113 -20.50 -1.71 7.79
C ARG A 113 -19.44 -1.07 8.70
N THR A 114 -19.28 0.24 8.58
CA THR A 114 -18.51 1.03 9.55
C THR A 114 -19.27 1.14 10.87
N ARG A 115 -18.54 1.24 11.97
CA ARG A 115 -19.05 1.54 13.32
C ARG A 115 -19.14 3.05 13.60
N SER A 116 -18.51 3.90 12.79
CA SER A 116 -18.48 5.36 13.02
C SER A 116 -19.78 6.08 12.69
N GLY A 117 -20.74 5.40 12.06
CA GLY A 117 -21.99 6.01 11.60
C GLY A 117 -21.84 6.95 10.40
N TRP A 118 -20.67 6.94 9.73
CA TRP A 118 -20.41 7.70 8.51
C TRP A 118 -21.47 7.42 7.43
N LYS A 119 -22.03 8.50 6.86
CA LYS A 119 -23.09 8.47 5.84
C LYS A 119 -22.62 8.86 4.44
N GLY A 120 -21.36 9.26 4.28
CA GLY A 120 -20.79 9.58 2.99
C GLY A 120 -20.48 8.34 2.15
N GLY A 121 -20.20 8.54 0.87
CA GLY A 121 -19.69 7.47 0.01
C GLY A 121 -18.26 7.08 0.38
N TYR A 122 -17.89 5.85 0.05
CA TYR A 122 -16.50 5.37 0.10
C TYR A 122 -15.93 5.30 -1.30
N ALA A 123 -14.64 5.58 -1.43
CA ALA A 123 -13.92 5.26 -2.65
C ALA A 123 -13.81 3.74 -2.81
N MET A 124 -13.60 3.27 -4.05
CA MET A 124 -13.68 1.84 -4.39
C MET A 124 -12.57 0.99 -3.74
N GLU A 125 -11.45 1.62 -3.39
CA GLU A 125 -10.32 1.01 -2.72
C GLU A 125 -10.50 0.86 -1.21
N CYS A 126 -11.46 1.57 -0.60
CA CYS A 126 -11.64 1.55 0.85
C CYS A 126 -12.05 0.16 1.37
N LEU A 127 -11.43 -0.26 2.47
CA LEU A 127 -11.80 -1.46 3.22
C LEU A 127 -12.73 -1.10 4.38
N VAL A 128 -14.04 -1.22 4.14
CA VAL A 128 -15.09 -0.71 5.04
C VAL A 128 -15.35 -1.66 6.20
N GLY A 129 -15.16 -1.16 7.43
CA GLY A 129 -15.36 -1.95 8.66
C GLY A 129 -14.27 -3.01 8.88
N PHE A 130 -13.06 -2.74 8.39
CA PHE A 130 -11.92 -3.64 8.52
C PHE A 130 -11.08 -3.35 9.77
N GLY A 131 -11.33 -2.22 10.43
CA GLY A 131 -10.56 -1.72 11.57
C GLY A 131 -9.32 -0.93 11.14
N ALA A 132 -8.71 -0.25 12.10
CA ALA A 132 -7.44 0.43 11.95
C ALA A 132 -6.56 0.16 13.17
N GLU A 133 -5.29 -0.17 12.94
CA GLU A 133 -4.26 -0.33 13.96
C GLU A 133 -3.02 0.52 13.59
N PRO A 134 -2.22 0.97 14.57
CA PRO A 134 -1.02 1.75 14.30
C PRO A 134 -0.01 0.99 13.42
N LEU A 135 0.68 1.72 12.55
CA LEU A 135 1.79 1.17 11.78
C LEU A 135 2.96 0.77 12.71
N PRO A 136 3.74 -0.26 12.34
CA PRO A 136 4.99 -0.57 13.04
C PRO A 136 5.92 0.64 13.02
N GLU A 137 6.58 0.94 14.15
CA GLU A 137 7.49 2.09 14.30
C GLU A 137 8.57 2.14 13.21
N LYS A 138 9.09 0.97 12.81
CA LYS A 138 10.10 0.84 11.74
C LYS A 138 9.63 1.34 10.37
N PHE A 139 8.32 1.43 10.14
CA PHE A 139 7.75 1.72 8.81
C PHE A 139 8.09 3.12 8.32
N ALA A 140 8.00 4.14 9.19
CA ALA A 140 8.22 5.53 8.81
C ALA A 140 9.65 5.75 8.25
N ALA A 141 10.65 5.21 8.96
CA ALA A 141 12.05 5.23 8.53
C ALA A 141 12.27 4.51 7.19
N GLN A 142 11.68 3.33 7.01
CA GLN A 142 11.77 2.57 5.77
C GLN A 142 11.10 3.29 4.59
N LEU A 143 9.95 3.92 4.82
CA LEU A 143 9.25 4.70 3.81
C LEU A 143 10.05 5.93 3.40
N LEU A 144 10.65 6.65 4.36
CA LEU A 144 11.51 7.79 4.08
C LEU A 144 12.71 7.40 3.21
N ARG A 145 13.40 6.30 3.58
CA ARG A 145 14.48 5.74 2.76
C ARG A 145 14.02 5.45 1.33
N ARG A 146 12.85 4.81 1.19
CA ARG A 146 12.29 4.46 -0.13
C ARG A 146 11.94 5.68 -0.95
N ARG A 147 11.43 6.75 -0.33
CA ARG A 147 11.18 8.05 -0.98
C ARG A 147 12.46 8.70 -1.48
N MET A 148 13.51 8.74 -0.66
CA MET A 148 14.80 9.30 -1.07
C MET A 148 15.37 8.57 -2.29
N PHE A 149 15.34 7.23 -2.28
CA PHE A 149 15.76 6.42 -3.43
C PHE A 149 14.89 6.67 -4.67
N TYR A 150 13.58 6.74 -4.49
CA TYR A 150 12.65 7.04 -5.58
C TYR A 150 12.97 8.41 -6.21
N PHE A 151 13.13 9.47 -5.41
CA PHE A 151 13.47 10.80 -5.90
C PHE A 151 14.84 10.84 -6.56
N GLY A 152 15.85 10.21 -5.97
CA GLY A 152 17.20 10.13 -6.56
C GLY A 152 17.15 9.55 -7.97
N ILE A 153 16.46 8.42 -8.16
CA ILE A 153 16.26 7.81 -9.49
C ILE A 153 15.50 8.76 -10.42
N ARG A 154 14.39 9.35 -9.96
CA ARG A 154 13.56 10.25 -10.79
C ARG A 154 14.30 11.51 -11.25
N MET A 155 15.28 11.96 -10.47
CA MET A 155 16.10 13.15 -10.76
C MET A 155 17.44 12.82 -11.43
N GLY A 156 17.75 11.54 -11.70
CA GLY A 156 19.02 11.11 -12.29
C GLY A 156 20.22 11.13 -11.32
N VAL A 157 19.96 11.26 -10.01
CA VAL A 157 20.97 11.27 -8.94
C VAL A 157 21.14 9.86 -8.38
N ILE A 158 21.81 8.98 -9.14
CA ILE A 158 21.97 7.57 -8.79
C ILE A 158 22.84 7.37 -7.53
N SER A 159 23.74 8.30 -7.24
CA SER A 159 24.57 8.27 -6.02
C SER A 159 23.76 8.25 -4.72
N ALA A 160 22.49 8.67 -4.75
CA ALA A 160 21.58 8.55 -3.63
C ALA A 160 21.29 7.08 -3.25
N LEU A 161 21.48 6.12 -4.17
CA LEU A 161 21.31 4.69 -3.92
C LEU A 161 22.52 4.07 -3.21
N ASP A 162 23.70 4.68 -3.34
CA ASP A 162 24.94 4.21 -2.73
C ASP A 162 25.03 4.56 -1.23
N GLN A 163 24.16 5.46 -0.77
CA GLN A 163 24.15 5.94 0.60
C GLN A 163 23.09 5.21 1.43
N CYS A 164 23.56 4.34 2.32
CA CYS A 164 22.72 3.74 3.36
C CYS A 164 22.67 4.67 4.57
N PHE A 165 21.73 5.62 4.58
CA PHE A 165 21.48 6.43 5.77
C PHE A 165 20.80 5.57 6.85
N PRO A 166 21.34 5.53 8.08
CA PRO A 166 20.57 5.04 9.21
C PRO A 166 19.45 6.05 9.47
N PHE A 167 18.24 5.71 9.03
CA PHE A 167 17.04 6.37 9.52
C PHE A 167 16.69 5.68 10.84
N GLU A 168 17.46 5.97 11.90
CA GLU A 168 16.95 5.75 13.24
C GLU A 168 15.69 6.63 13.35
N GLY A 169 14.55 6.02 13.64
CA GLY A 169 13.27 6.74 13.69
C GLY A 169 13.45 7.99 14.56
N MET A 170 12.85 9.11 14.16
CA MET A 170 12.78 10.27 15.04
C MET A 170 12.00 9.82 16.28
N VAL A 171 12.71 9.61 17.40
CA VAL A 171 12.13 9.32 18.71
C VAL A 171 11.47 10.58 19.26
#